data_AF-A0A1G9ZF35-F1
#
_entry.id   AF-A0A1G9ZF35-F1
#
_cell.length_a   1.000
_cell.length_b   1.000
_cell.length_c   1.000
_cell.angle_alpha   90.00
_cell.angle_beta   90.00
_cell.angle_gamma   90.00
#
_symmetry.space_group_name_H-M   'P 1'
#
loop_
_entity.id
_entity.type
_entity.pdbx_description
1 polymer ?
#
loop_
_entity_poly.entity_id
_entity_poly.type
_entity_poly.pdbx_seq_one_letter_code
_entity_poly.pdbx_strand_id
1 'polypeptide(L)' 'MLSHKAATLAYRITYITVEDQDLQFETQIAIHNDGRLLSLCAAPTLPSERKELRELIDGLKKA' A
#
# COMPACT_ATOMS: atom_id res chain seq x y z
N MET A 1 7.55 7.04 -33.51
CA MET A 1 7.17 6.02 -32.49
C MET A 1 7.25 6.66 -31.12
N LEU A 2 6.11 6.96 -30.49
CA LEU A 2 6.08 7.39 -29.09
C LEU A 2 6.34 6.16 -28.23
N SER A 3 7.57 6.02 -27.73
CA SER A 3 7.93 5.03 -26.73
C SER A 3 7.13 5.33 -25.46
N HIS A 4 6.00 4.65 -25.27
CA HIS A 4 5.27 4.70 -24.00
C HIS A 4 6.12 3.90 -23.02
N LYS A 5 6.90 4.58 -22.17
CA LYS A 5 7.59 3.90 -21.08
C LYS A 5 6.50 3.30 -20.19
N ALA A 6 6.57 1.98 -19.96
CA ALA A 6 5.61 1.31 -19.10
C ALA A 6 5.62 1.96 -17.71
N ALA A 7 4.44 2.33 -17.23
CA ALA A 7 4.24 2.83 -15.88
C ALA A 7 4.82 1.81 -14.89
N THR A 8 5.77 2.25 -14.07
CA THR A 8 6.49 1.38 -13.13
C THR A 8 6.13 1.79 -11.70
N LEU A 9 5.80 0.82 -10.85
CA LEU A 9 5.53 1.07 -9.43
C LEU A 9 6.80 1.63 -8.76
N ALA A 10 6.69 2.81 -8.15
CA ALA A 10 7.76 3.44 -7.40
C ALA A 10 7.76 2.96 -5.94
N TYR A 11 6.61 3.10 -5.28
CA TYR A 11 6.39 2.63 -3.92
C TYR A 11 4.91 2.33 -3.66
N ARG A 12 4.69 1.56 -2.59
CA ARG A 12 3.38 1.29 -2.01
C ARG A 12 3.43 1.64 -0.53
N ILE A 13 2.42 2.36 -0.05
CA ILE A 13 2.24 2.66 1.36
C ILE A 13 0.86 2.13 1.75
N THR A 14 0.79 1.39 2.85
CA THR A 14 -0.47 0.96 3.47
C THR A 14 -0.60 1.66 4.81
N TYR A 15 -1.61 2.50 4.94
CA TYR A 15 -2.03 3.13 6.19
C TYR A 15 -2.95 2.18 6.93
N ILE A 16 -2.74 2.06 8.24
CA ILE A 16 -3.50 1.18 9.11
C ILE A 16 -4.05 2.01 10.25
N THR A 17 -5.37 2.07 10.37
CA THR A 17 -6.03 2.63 11.55
C THR A 17 -6.37 1.48 12.48
N VAL A 18 -5.87 1.57 13.72
CA VAL A 18 -6.15 0.58 14.77
C VAL A 18 -7.26 1.13 15.65
N GLU A 19 -8.46 0.55 15.53
CA GLU A 19 -9.57 0.79 16.45
C GLU A 19 -9.72 -0.44 17.37
N ASP A 20 -10.45 -0.30 18.48
CA ASP A 20 -10.45 -1.25 19.61
C ASP A 20 -10.55 -2.73 19.19
N GLN A 21 -11.34 -3.04 18.15
CA GLN A 21 -11.49 -4.41 17.62
C GLN A 21 -11.31 -4.53 16.10
N ASP A 22 -11.23 -3.41 15.38
CA ASP A 22 -11.17 -3.40 13.91
C ASP A 22 -9.90 -2.72 13.39
N LEU A 23 -9.38 -3.28 12.29
CA LEU A 23 -8.29 -2.67 11.53
C LEU A 23 -8.85 -2.19 10.21
N GLN A 24 -8.71 -0.89 9.96
CA GLN A 24 -8.98 -0.30 8.66
C GLN A 24 -7.68 -0.18 7.88
N PHE A 25 -7.76 -0.47 6.58
CA PHE A 25 -6.60 -0.46 5.69
C PHE A 25 -6.86 0.43 4.49
N GLU A 26 -5.93 1.33 4.22
CA GLU A 26 -5.92 2.16 3.02
C GLU A 26 -4.57 2.04 2.35
N THR A 27 -4.56 1.68 1.06
CA THR A 27 -3.30 1.57 0.31
C THR A 27 -3.22 2.63 -0.77
N GLN A 28 -2.08 3.30 -0.80
CA GLN A 28 -1.70 4.21 -1.88
C GLN A 28 -0.48 3.66 -2.61
N ILE A 29 -0.49 3.78 -3.93
CA ILE A 29 0.65 3.46 -4.78
C ILE A 29 1.11 4.72 -5.50
N ALA A 30 2.43 4.87 -5.62
CA ALA A 30 3.02 5.86 -6.49
C ALA A 30 3.54 5.17 -7.75
N ILE A 31 3.17 5.70 -8.90
CA ILE A 31 3.58 5.18 -10.21
C ILE A 31 4.46 6.23 -10.89
N HIS A 32 5.60 5.79 -11.42
CA HIS A 32 6.42 6.60 -12.31
C HIS A 32 5.76 6.68 -13.69
N ASN A 33 5.34 7.88 -14.07
CA ASN A 33 4.89 8.20 -15.42
C ASN A 33 6.02 8.93 -16.15
N ASP A 34 6.50 8.32 -17.24
CA ASP A 34 7.47 8.86 -18.20
C ASP A 34 8.71 9.55 -17.59
N GLY A 35 9.15 9.04 -16.43
CA GLY A 35 10.46 9.31 -15.86
C GLY A 35 10.62 10.61 -15.06
N ARG A 36 9.57 11.42 -14.87
CA ARG A 36 9.66 12.63 -14.03
C ARG A 36 8.47 12.90 -13.12
N LEU A 37 7.29 12.34 -13.42
CA LEU A 37 6.10 12.56 -12.61
C LEU A 37 5.77 11.31 -11.80
N LEU A 38 5.52 11.51 -10.50
CA LEU A 38 4.90 10.51 -9.64
C LEU A 38 3.40 10.77 -9.60
N SER A 39 2.60 9.78 -9.98
CA SER A 39 1.15 9.80 -9.81
C SER A 39 0.77 8.96 -8.60
N LEU A 40 0.01 9.53 -7.67
CA LEU A 40 -0.53 8.83 -6.51
C LEU A 40 -1.91 8.30 -6.83
N CYS A 41 -2.14 7.03 -6.53
CA CYS A 41 -3.43 6.37 -6.76
C CYS A 41 -3.80 5.52 -5.56
N ALA A 42 -5.09 5.48 -5.24
CA ALA A 42 -5.62 4.48 -4.33
C ALA A 42 -5.48 3.09 -4.97
N ALA A 43 -5.15 2.10 -4.15
CA ALA A 43 -5.03 0.72 -4.56
C ALA A 43 -5.67 -0.19 -3.50
N PRO A 44 -6.11 -1.40 -3.86
CA PRO A 44 -6.52 -2.37 -2.89
C PRO A 44 -5.32 -2.83 -2.05
N THR A 45 -5.51 -2.92 -0.72
CA THR A 45 -4.58 -3.61 0.17
C THR A 45 -4.62 -5.11 -0.14
N LEU A 46 -3.47 -5.74 -0.30
CA LEU A 46 -3.43 -7.15 -0.66
C LEU A 46 -3.92 -8.02 0.51
N PRO A 47 -4.66 -9.12 0.25
CA PRO A 47 -5.11 -10.01 1.31
C PRO A 47 -3.96 -10.58 2.17
N SER A 48 -2.81 -10.87 1.57
CA SER A 48 -1.61 -11.33 2.26
C SER A 48 -1.04 -10.26 3.19
N GLU A 49 -0.91 -9.02 2.71
CA GLU A 49 -0.47 -7.88 3.52
C GLU A 49 -1.40 -7.67 4.73
N ARG A 50 -2.73 -7.75 4.54
CA ARG A 50 -3.70 -7.63 5.65
C ARG A 50 -3.51 -8.70 6.71
N LYS A 51 -3.21 -9.94 6.29
CA LYS A 51 -2.99 -11.05 7.22
C LYS A 51 -1.71 -10.84 8.04
N GLU A 52 -0.60 -10.58 7.37
CA GLU A 52 0.71 -10.37 8.03
C GLU A 52 0.67 -9.18 8.99
N LEU A 53 0.01 -8.08 8.61
CA LEU A 53 -0.13 -6.90 9.46
C LEU A 53 -1.03 -7.15 10.67
N ARG A 54 -2.12 -7.92 10.53
CA ARG A 54 -2.97 -8.34 11.66
C ARG A 54 -2.17 -9.16 12.66
N GLU A 55 -1.40 -10.14 12.19
CA GLU A 55 -0.56 -10.99 13.04
C GLU A 55 0.51 -10.19 13.79
N LEU A 56 1.14 -9.20 13.13
CA LEU A 56 2.11 -8.31 13.76
C LEU A 56 1.48 -7.48 14.88
N ILE A 57 0.32 -6.86 14.63
CA ILE A 57 -0.38 -6.02 15.60
C ILE A 57 -0.89 -6.84 16.79
N ASP A 58 -1.45 -8.03 16.52
CA ASP A 58 -1.90 -8.94 17.58
C ASP A 58 -0.72 -9.47 18.42
N GLY A 59 0.45 -9.65 17.80
CA GLY A 59 1.69 -9.97 18.51
C GLY A 59 2.14 -8.84 19.44
N LEU A 60 2.07 -7.59 18.98
CA LEU A 60 2.40 -6.41 19.80
C LEU A 60 1.45 -6.22 20.99
N LYS A 61 0.16 -6.59 20.86
CA LYS A 61 -0.81 -6.51 21.97
C LYS A 61 -0.55 -7.54 23.08
N LYS A 62 0.24 -8.58 22.81
CA LYS A 62 0.53 -9.68 23.75
C LYS A 62 1.88 -9.55 24.46
N ALA A 63 2.69 -8.57 24.07
CA ALA A 63 3.99 -8.26 24.67
C ALA A 63 3.83 -7.19 25.76
#